data_AF-A0A2N6VPE9-F1
#
_entry.id   AF-A0A2N6VPE9-F1
#
_cell.length_a   1.000
_cell.length_b   1.000
_cell.length_c   1.000
_cell.angle_alpha   90.00
_cell.angle_beta   90.00
_cell.angle_gamma   90.00
#
_symmetry.space_group_name_H-M   'P 1'
#
loop_
_entity.id
_entity.type
_entity.pdbx_description
1 polymer ?
#
loop_
_entity_poly.entity_id
_entity_poly.type
_entity_poly.pdbx_seq_one_letter_code
_entity_poly.pdbx_strand_id
1 'polypeptide(L)'
;MSNVIARMLANCRLERVAVNRDYALTVIEMAKQHVRTAEVLADSDDQAMAFTAVYDAARKALVAVLATKGLRVRPVGEAHRNTGVAAAEFIEDAALEEFEWMRQVRNATEYPCDDQPTATLQDVREAISAASAIVTACEVNLG
;
A
#
# COMPACT_ATOMS: atom_id res chain seq x y z
N MET A 1 11.36 19.36 3.73
CA MET A 1 11.39 17.91 4.02
C MET A 1 10.76 17.71 5.37
N SER A 2 9.72 16.89 5.48
CA SER A 2 9.04 16.63 6.76
C SER A 2 10.01 16.09 7.83
N ASN A 3 9.76 16.44 9.09
CA ASN A 3 10.45 15.88 10.25
C ASN A 3 10.37 14.34 10.27
N VAL A 4 9.23 13.76 9.85
CA VAL A 4 9.03 12.31 9.78
C VAL A 4 10.01 11.67 8.79
N ILE A 5 10.11 12.18 7.56
CA ILE A 5 11.04 11.65 6.55
C ILE A 5 12.49 11.77 7.00
N ALA A 6 12.89 12.91 7.57
CA ALA A 6 14.24 13.10 8.08
C ALA A 6 14.59 12.06 9.16
N ARG A 7 13.67 11.82 10.11
CA ARG A 7 13.85 10.81 11.16
C ARG A 7 13.90 9.38 10.60
N MET A 8 13.09 9.06 9.60
CA MET A 8 13.10 7.73 8.98
C MET A 8 14.38 7.46 8.20
N LEU A 9 14.96 8.49 7.56
CA LEU A 9 16.28 8.40 6.91
C LEU A 9 17.39 8.22 7.95
N ALA A 10 17.37 9.01 9.04
CA ALA A 10 18.36 8.90 10.12
C ALA A 10 18.36 7.51 10.78
N ASN A 11 17.19 6.89 10.89
CA ASN A 11 17.01 5.55 11.48
C ASN A 11 17.09 4.41 10.44
N CYS A 12 17.58 4.68 9.23
CA CYS A 12 17.75 3.68 8.15
C CYS A 12 16.46 2.90 7.78
N ARG A 13 15.28 3.50 7.97
CA ARG A 13 13.99 2.96 7.51
C ARG A 13 13.70 3.35 6.06
N LEU A 14 14.20 4.52 5.65
CA LEU A 14 14.23 4.97 4.26
C LEU A 14 15.67 5.06 3.78
N GLU A 15 15.84 5.04 2.47
CA GLU A 15 17.08 5.45 1.80
C GLU A 15 16.78 6.39 0.64
N ARG A 16 17.77 7.19 0.26
CA ARG A 16 17.71 8.03 -0.93
C ARG A 16 18.10 7.21 -2.15
N VAL A 17 17.31 7.34 -3.21
CA VAL A 17 17.55 6.76 -4.52
C VAL A 17 17.36 7.83 -5.60
N ALA A 18 17.77 7.55 -6.84
CA ALA A 18 17.43 8.43 -7.95
C ALA A 18 15.91 8.53 -8.11
N VAL A 19 15.40 9.74 -8.36
CA VAL A 19 13.99 9.95 -8.73
C VAL A 19 13.69 9.15 -9.99
N ASN A 20 12.63 8.36 -9.98
CA ASN A 20 12.28 7.48 -11.09
C ASN A 20 10.78 7.57 -11.41
N ARG A 21 10.43 8.49 -12.33
CA ARG A 21 9.04 8.74 -12.73
C ARG A 21 8.47 7.60 -13.58
N ASP A 22 9.26 7.04 -14.50
CA ASP A 22 8.81 5.94 -15.37
C ASP A 22 8.47 4.69 -14.56
N TYR A 23 9.29 4.38 -13.55
CA TYR A 23 8.98 3.32 -12.59
C TYR A 23 7.70 3.63 -11.80
N ALA A 24 7.52 4.85 -11.31
CA ALA A 24 6.31 5.24 -10.59
C ALA A 24 5.05 5.04 -11.45
N LEU A 25 5.08 5.47 -12.72
CA LEU A 25 3.98 5.27 -13.67
C LEU A 25 3.72 3.79 -13.97
N THR A 26 4.77 2.98 -14.09
CA THR A 26 4.61 1.53 -14.27
C THR A 26 3.95 0.89 -13.04
N VAL A 27 4.39 1.26 -11.85
CA VAL A 27 3.90 0.69 -10.59
C VAL A 27 2.46 1.11 -10.29
N ILE A 28 2.04 2.34 -10.63
CA ILE A 28 0.65 2.75 -10.44
C ILE A 28 -0.30 1.97 -11.37
N GLU A 29 0.11 1.66 -12.60
CA GLU A 29 -0.67 0.80 -13.50
C GLU A 29 -0.75 -0.65 -12.98
N MET A 30 0.33 -1.17 -12.39
CA MET A 30 0.28 -2.46 -11.69
C MET A 30 -0.67 -2.43 -10.50
N ALA A 31 -0.72 -1.33 -9.75
CA ALA A 31 -1.64 -1.16 -8.62
C ALA A 31 -3.10 -1.22 -9.10
N LYS A 32 -3.45 -0.48 -10.15
CA LYS A 32 -4.78 -0.55 -10.79
C LYS A 32 -5.13 -1.95 -11.27
N GLN A 33 -4.16 -2.66 -11.86
CA GLN A 33 -4.37 -4.05 -12.28
C GLN A 33 -4.67 -4.96 -11.09
N HIS A 34 -4.00 -4.77 -9.95
CA HIS A 34 -4.25 -5.58 -8.76
C HIS A 34 -5.61 -5.29 -8.11
N VAL A 35 -6.12 -4.05 -8.17
CA VAL A 35 -7.51 -3.76 -7.78
C VAL A 35 -8.47 -4.59 -8.64
N ARG A 36 -8.32 -4.54 -9.98
CA ARG A 36 -9.14 -5.35 -10.90
C ARG A 36 -9.03 -6.84 -10.65
N THR A 37 -7.83 -7.34 -10.32
CA THR A 37 -7.63 -8.73 -9.94
C THR A 37 -8.41 -9.08 -8.67
N ALA A 38 -8.38 -8.22 -7.66
CA ALA A 38 -9.16 -8.44 -6.44
C ALA A 38 -10.67 -8.40 -6.69
N GLU A 39 -11.16 -7.51 -7.57
CA GLU A 39 -12.57 -7.49 -7.98
C GLU A 39 -13.00 -8.83 -8.60
N VAL A 40 -12.18 -9.40 -9.49
CA VAL A 40 -12.46 -10.72 -10.08
C VAL A 40 -12.44 -11.83 -9.02
N LEU A 41 -11.50 -11.78 -8.08
CA LEU A 41 -11.38 -12.79 -7.02
C LEU A 41 -12.45 -12.65 -5.93
N ALA A 42 -13.08 -11.48 -5.78
CA ALA A 42 -14.15 -11.25 -4.82
C ALA A 42 -15.42 -12.07 -5.15
N ASP A 43 -15.57 -12.52 -6.41
CA ASP A 43 -16.62 -13.45 -6.85
C ASP A 43 -16.23 -14.93 -6.68
N SER A 44 -15.06 -15.21 -6.09
CA SER A 44 -14.57 -16.56 -5.78
C SER A 44 -14.57 -16.84 -4.28
N ASP A 45 -14.28 -18.09 -3.92
CA ASP A 45 -14.12 -18.50 -2.51
C ASP A 45 -12.73 -18.17 -1.94
N ASP A 46 -11.80 -17.65 -2.75
CA ASP A 46 -10.43 -17.33 -2.33
C ASP A 46 -10.29 -15.88 -1.82
N GLN A 47 -10.91 -15.63 -0.67
CA GLN A 47 -10.91 -14.33 0.00
C GLN A 47 -9.50 -13.91 0.43
N ALA A 48 -8.66 -14.87 0.80
CA ALA A 48 -7.28 -14.61 1.20
C ALA A 48 -6.45 -14.04 0.04
N MET A 49 -6.57 -14.63 -1.15
CA MET A 49 -5.90 -14.13 -2.35
C MET A 49 -6.51 -12.82 -2.84
N ALA A 50 -7.84 -12.66 -2.79
CA ALA A 50 -8.49 -11.40 -3.12
C ALA A 50 -7.97 -10.25 -2.24
N PHE A 51 -7.92 -10.47 -0.92
CA PHE A 51 -7.42 -9.49 0.04
C PHE A 51 -5.92 -9.19 -0.17
N THR A 52 -5.13 -10.22 -0.46
CA THR A 52 -3.70 -10.04 -0.76
C THR A 52 -3.49 -9.18 -1.98
N ALA A 53 -4.25 -9.40 -3.07
CA ALA A 53 -4.14 -8.62 -4.29
C ALA A 53 -4.49 -7.13 -4.05
N VAL A 54 -5.60 -6.85 -3.37
CA VAL A 54 -6.03 -5.47 -3.11
C VAL A 54 -5.13 -4.72 -2.13
N TYR A 55 -4.61 -5.40 -1.11
CA TYR A 55 -3.59 -4.83 -0.24
C TYR A 55 -2.30 -4.48 -1.02
N ASP A 56 -1.86 -5.39 -1.90
CA ASP A 56 -0.68 -5.15 -2.72
C ASP A 56 -0.88 -4.02 -3.73
N ALA A 57 -2.11 -3.78 -4.18
CA ALA A 57 -2.47 -2.61 -4.97
C ALA A 57 -2.20 -1.31 -4.20
N ALA A 58 -2.81 -1.15 -3.02
CA ALA A 58 -2.63 0.03 -2.17
C ALA A 58 -1.15 0.25 -1.85
N ARG A 59 -0.44 -0.80 -1.44
CA ARG A 59 1.00 -0.72 -1.12
C ARG A 59 1.84 -0.27 -2.33
N LYS A 60 1.57 -0.79 -3.53
CA LYS A 60 2.29 -0.39 -4.75
C LYS A 60 2.04 1.07 -5.11
N ALA A 61 0.81 1.55 -4.97
CA ALA A 61 0.49 2.96 -5.20
C ALA A 61 1.31 3.89 -4.30
N LEU A 62 1.43 3.56 -3.01
CA LEU A 62 2.26 4.31 -2.06
C LEU A 62 3.76 4.26 -2.43
N VAL A 63 4.26 3.10 -2.90
CA VAL A 63 5.63 2.98 -3.41
C VAL A 63 5.87 3.87 -4.63
N ALA A 64 4.90 3.96 -5.56
CA ALA A 64 4.99 4.82 -6.73
C ALA A 64 5.20 6.28 -6.34
N VAL A 65 4.46 6.78 -5.33
CA VAL A 65 4.65 8.14 -4.81
C VAL A 65 6.07 8.33 -4.28
N LEU A 66 6.57 7.42 -3.44
CA LEU A 66 7.93 7.52 -2.88
C LEU A 66 9.02 7.54 -3.96
N ALA A 67 8.84 6.78 -5.04
CA ALA A 67 9.77 6.77 -6.18
C ALA A 67 9.87 8.14 -6.87
N THR A 68 8.77 8.90 -6.96
CA THR A 68 8.81 10.28 -7.49
C THR A 68 9.56 11.25 -6.59
N LYS A 69 9.72 10.92 -5.30
CA LYS A 69 10.45 11.73 -4.32
C LYS A 69 11.90 11.27 -4.11
N GLY A 70 12.36 10.26 -4.86
CA GLY A 70 13.70 9.69 -4.71
C GLY A 70 13.90 8.97 -3.37
N LEU A 71 12.83 8.34 -2.87
CA LEU A 71 12.82 7.61 -1.60
C LEU A 71 12.48 6.15 -1.85
N ARG A 72 13.16 5.26 -1.11
CA ARG A 72 12.84 3.83 -1.06
C ARG A 72 12.80 3.37 0.38
N VAL A 73 11.78 2.61 0.75
CA VAL A 73 11.72 1.95 2.06
C VAL A 73 12.68 0.76 2.05
N ARG A 74 13.49 0.64 3.11
CA ARG A 74 14.41 -0.50 3.25
C ARG A 74 13.65 -1.73 3.75
N PRO A 75 13.98 -2.96 3.30
CA PRO A 75 13.29 -4.19 3.69
C PRO A 75 13.73 -4.66 5.08
N VAL A 76 13.56 -3.81 6.09
CA VAL A 76 13.94 -4.09 7.49
C VAL A 76 12.80 -3.71 8.42
N GLY A 77 12.51 -4.59 9.39
CA GLY A 77 11.42 -4.40 10.35
C GLY A 77 10.06 -4.23 9.66
N GLU A 78 9.28 -3.25 10.10
CA GLU A 78 7.91 -2.96 9.62
C GLU A 78 7.90 -2.22 8.26
N ALA A 79 8.55 -2.76 7.23
CA ALA A 79 8.73 -2.10 5.94
C ALA A 79 7.41 -1.63 5.30
N HIS A 80 6.35 -2.44 5.38
CA HIS A 80 5.05 -2.06 4.84
C HIS A 80 4.44 -0.88 5.59
N ARG A 81 4.49 -0.89 6.92
CA ARG A 81 4.04 0.24 7.76
C ARG A 81 4.84 1.51 7.45
N ASN A 82 6.17 1.38 7.31
CA ASN A 82 7.04 2.48 6.92
C ASN A 82 6.70 3.04 5.53
N THR A 83 6.20 2.22 4.61
CA THR A 83 5.72 2.66 3.29
C THR A 83 4.50 3.58 3.44
N GLY A 84 3.51 3.16 4.23
CA GLY A 84 2.33 3.99 4.52
C GLY A 84 2.68 5.31 5.20
N VAL A 85 3.46 5.24 6.28
CA VAL A 85 3.89 6.44 7.04
C VAL A 85 4.66 7.42 6.15
N ALA A 86 5.58 6.93 5.31
CA ALA A 86 6.37 7.82 4.46
C ALA A 86 5.54 8.44 3.32
N ALA A 87 4.63 7.68 2.71
CA ALA A 87 3.80 8.16 1.61
C ALA A 87 2.76 9.20 2.08
N ALA A 88 2.22 9.05 3.28
CA ALA A 88 1.29 10.00 3.90
C ALA A 88 1.87 11.41 4.07
N GLU A 89 3.20 11.57 4.12
CA GLU A 89 3.86 12.88 4.16
C GLU A 89 3.78 13.66 2.83
N PHE A 90 3.27 13.02 1.77
CA PHE A 90 3.19 13.60 0.43
C PHE A 90 1.78 13.59 -0.17
N ILE A 91 0.81 12.94 0.48
CA ILE A 91 -0.56 12.77 -0.01
C ILE A 91 -1.51 13.27 1.08
N GLU A 92 -2.23 14.35 0.79
CA GLU A 92 -3.26 14.92 1.66
C GLU A 92 -4.63 14.31 1.31
N ASP A 93 -4.82 13.03 1.63
CA ASP A 93 -6.07 12.31 1.39
C ASP A 93 -6.37 11.36 2.56
N ALA A 94 -7.61 11.41 3.07
CA ALA A 94 -8.05 10.61 4.21
C ALA A 94 -8.07 9.10 3.90
N ALA A 95 -8.13 8.70 2.63
CA ALA A 95 -8.10 7.28 2.24
C ALA A 95 -6.83 6.55 2.72
N LEU A 96 -5.74 7.28 2.98
CA LEU A 96 -4.50 6.68 3.49
C LEU A 96 -4.64 6.16 4.92
N GLU A 97 -5.62 6.63 5.70
CA GLU A 97 -5.90 6.12 7.05
C GLU A 97 -6.29 4.64 7.02
N GLU A 98 -6.88 4.19 5.91
CA GLU A 98 -7.30 2.80 5.69
C GLU A 98 -6.10 1.83 5.56
N PHE A 99 -4.93 2.31 5.16
CA PHE A 99 -3.82 1.42 4.84
C PHE A 99 -3.34 0.59 6.04
N GLU A 100 -3.44 1.11 7.27
CA GLU A 100 -2.99 0.40 8.47
C GLU A 100 -3.90 -0.78 8.83
N TRP A 101 -5.23 -0.65 8.72
CA TRP A 101 -6.11 -1.80 8.96
C TRP A 101 -5.90 -2.86 7.87
N MET A 102 -5.76 -2.44 6.61
CA MET A 102 -5.51 -3.38 5.51
C MET A 102 -4.22 -4.17 5.75
N ARG A 103 -3.18 -3.51 6.25
CA ARG A 103 -1.91 -4.17 6.60
C ARG A 103 -2.09 -5.22 7.70
N GLN A 104 -2.90 -4.93 8.70
CA GLN A 104 -3.18 -5.85 9.81
C GLN A 104 -3.97 -7.06 9.33
N VAL A 105 -5.05 -6.86 8.57
CA VAL A 105 -5.86 -7.96 8.01
C VAL A 105 -5.04 -8.81 7.03
N ARG A 106 -4.22 -8.20 6.18
CA ARG A 106 -3.30 -8.95 5.29
C ARG A 106 -2.27 -9.75 6.09
N ASN A 107 -1.82 -9.25 7.24
CA ASN A 107 -0.87 -9.99 8.08
C ASN A 107 -1.54 -11.21 8.74
N ALA A 108 -2.73 -11.03 9.32
CA ALA A 108 -3.52 -12.13 9.89
C ALA A 108 -3.90 -13.19 8.84
N THR A 109 -4.21 -12.74 7.62
CA THR A 109 -4.55 -13.63 6.49
C THR A 109 -3.36 -14.46 6.01
N GLU A 110 -2.16 -13.87 5.93
CA GLU A 110 -0.93 -14.59 5.52
C GLU A 110 -0.43 -15.54 6.60
N TYR A 111 -0.57 -15.16 7.87
CA TYR A 111 -0.12 -15.93 9.02
C TYR A 111 -1.29 -16.22 9.96
N PRO A 112 -2.20 -17.14 9.59
CA PRO A 112 -3.37 -17.44 10.41
C PRO A 112 -2.98 -17.95 11.79
N CYS A 113 -3.67 -17.47 12.82
CA CYS A 113 -3.63 -18.01 14.17
C CYS A 113 -5.02 -18.00 14.79
N ASP A 114 -5.22 -18.80 15.84
CA ASP A 114 -6.55 -19.00 16.46
C ASP A 114 -7.19 -17.70 16.98
N ASP A 115 -6.36 -16.71 17.35
CA ASP A 115 -6.79 -15.44 17.93
C ASP A 115 -7.01 -14.32 16.88
N GLN A 116 -6.73 -14.56 15.60
CA GLN A 116 -6.86 -13.55 14.54
C GLN A 116 -7.61 -14.09 13.33
N PRO A 117 -8.83 -13.59 13.04
CA PRO A 117 -9.56 -14.02 11.86
C PRO A 117 -8.83 -13.61 10.58
N THR A 118 -8.87 -14.49 9.58
CA THR A 118 -8.43 -14.19 8.22
C THR A 118 -9.47 -13.31 7.50
N ALA A 119 -9.06 -12.69 6.41
CA ALA A 119 -9.94 -11.80 5.63
C ALA A 119 -11.24 -12.50 5.20
N THR A 120 -12.35 -11.84 5.49
CA THR A 120 -13.69 -12.23 5.04
C THR A 120 -14.02 -11.60 3.69
N LEU A 121 -15.10 -12.06 3.05
CA LEU A 121 -15.65 -11.40 1.85
C LEU A 121 -16.00 -9.92 2.09
N GLN A 122 -16.46 -9.58 3.31
CA GLN A 122 -16.77 -8.19 3.64
C GLN A 122 -15.50 -7.35 3.70
N ASP A 123 -14.44 -7.86 4.34
CA ASP A 123 -13.13 -7.19 4.38
C ASP A 123 -12.58 -6.97 2.96
N VAL A 124 -12.74 -7.95 2.06
CA VAL A 124 -12.33 -7.82 0.66
C VAL A 124 -13.07 -6.66 -0.03
N ARG A 125 -14.39 -6.55 0.14
CA ARG A 125 -15.19 -5.48 -0.47
C ARG A 125 -14.80 -4.10 0.05
N GLU A 126 -14.60 -3.98 1.36
CA GLU A 126 -14.15 -2.74 2.00
C GLU A 126 -12.74 -2.36 1.54
N ALA A 127 -11.83 -3.34 1.46
CA ALA A 127 -10.47 -3.15 0.98
C ALA A 127 -10.42 -2.73 -0.50
N ILE A 128 -11.32 -3.23 -1.36
CA ILE A 128 -11.41 -2.80 -2.77
C ILE A 128 -11.76 -1.32 -2.86
N SER A 129 -12.73 -0.86 -2.07
CA SER A 129 -13.09 0.56 -2.00
C SER A 129 -11.90 1.41 -1.49
N ALA A 130 -11.31 1.01 -0.37
CA ALA A 130 -10.17 1.71 0.24
C ALA A 130 -8.95 1.78 -0.68
N ALA A 131 -8.54 0.65 -1.26
CA ALA A 131 -7.38 0.61 -2.16
C ALA A 131 -7.64 1.40 -3.45
N SER A 132 -8.85 1.39 -3.99
CA SER A 132 -9.20 2.19 -5.16
C SER A 132 -9.06 3.69 -4.88
N ALA A 133 -9.49 4.14 -3.71
CA ALA A 133 -9.31 5.52 -3.26
C ALA A 133 -7.83 5.87 -3.07
N ILE A 134 -7.05 5.00 -2.39
CA ILE A 134 -5.60 5.18 -2.22
C ILE A 134 -4.88 5.25 -3.57
N VAL A 135 -5.19 4.34 -4.50
CA VAL A 135 -4.61 4.31 -5.86
C VAL A 135 -4.92 5.61 -6.60
N THR A 136 -6.16 6.09 -6.52
CA THR A 136 -6.57 7.36 -7.16
C THR A 136 -5.82 8.55 -6.56
N ALA A 137 -5.76 8.66 -5.23
CA ALA A 137 -5.04 9.73 -4.55
C ALA A 137 -3.54 9.74 -4.89
N CYS A 138 -2.94 8.55 -4.95
CA CYS A 138 -1.55 8.39 -5.39
C CYS A 138 -1.39 8.83 -6.84
N GLU A 139 -2.23 8.36 -7.76
CA GLU A 139 -2.16 8.72 -9.18
C GLU A 139 -2.22 10.24 -9.39
N VAL A 140 -3.16 10.93 -8.74
CA VAL A 140 -3.25 12.39 -8.77
C VAL A 140 -1.96 13.05 -8.28
N ASN A 141 -1.31 12.48 -7.25
CA ASN A 141 -0.03 12.98 -6.74
C ASN A 141 1.15 12.82 -7.71
N LEU A 142 1.09 11.83 -8.62
CA LEU A 142 2.12 11.66 -9.63
C LEU A 142 2.10 12.80 -10.66
N GLY A 143 0.98 13.53 -10.80
CA GLY A 143 0.85 14.69 -11.68
C GLY A 143 0.38 14.34 -13.08
#